data_AF-A0A7V1U6Q5-F1
#
_entry.id   AF-A0A7V1U6Q5-F1
#
_cell.length_a   1.000
_cell.length_b   1.000
_cell.length_c   1.000
_cell.angle_alpha   90.00
_cell.angle_beta   90.00
_cell.angle_gamma   90.00
#
_symmetry.space_group_name_H-M   'P 1'
#
loop_
_entity.id
_entity.type
_entity.pdbx_description
1 polymer ?
#
loop_
_entity_poly.entity_id
_entity_poly.type
_entity_poly.pdbx_seq_one_letter_code
_entity_poly.pdbx_strand_id
1 'polypeptide(L)'
;WARGVGVEVQAYDASGLSYANRVTAEGIVRLLSAAEAEPWGRALFEALPTGGQGTLEHRLLTVRIRAKTGTLSGISALSGWVWLERLGAWGEFSILSQGMSKPVASDLEDRIVRLLQNHAR
;
A
#
# COMPACT_ATOMS: atom_id res chain seq x y z
N TRP A 1 -10.31 16.58 0.30
CA TRP A 1 -9.14 16.20 -0.50
C TRP A 1 -9.44 14.98 -1.39
N ALA A 2 -9.68 13.77 -0.86
CA ALA A 2 -9.95 12.55 -1.67
C ALA A 2 -11.00 12.71 -2.79
N ARG A 3 -12.21 13.23 -2.48
CA ARG A 3 -13.22 13.52 -3.51
C ARG A 3 -12.75 14.52 -4.58
N GLY A 4 -11.90 15.47 -4.18
CA GLY A 4 -11.33 16.47 -5.10
C GLY A 4 -10.35 15.88 -6.11
N VAL A 5 -9.80 14.69 -5.83
CA VAL A 5 -8.94 13.92 -6.75
C VAL A 5 -9.67 12.71 -7.34
N GLY A 6 -11.01 12.71 -7.31
CA GLY A 6 -11.83 11.68 -7.94
C GLY A 6 -11.84 10.33 -7.22
N VAL A 7 -11.59 10.31 -5.91
CA VAL A 7 -11.61 9.09 -5.09
C VAL A 7 -12.77 9.12 -4.10
N GLU A 8 -13.63 8.11 -4.18
CA GLU A 8 -14.68 7.86 -3.19
C GLU A 8 -14.13 7.06 -2.01
N VAL A 9 -14.37 7.57 -0.80
CA VAL A 9 -14.00 6.93 0.46
C VAL A 9 -15.17 7.04 1.42
N GLN A 10 -15.57 5.91 2.01
CA GLN A 10 -16.44 5.89 3.20
C GLN A 10 -15.52 5.78 4.41
N ALA A 11 -15.33 6.88 5.13
CA ALA A 11 -14.48 6.93 6.32
C ALA A 11 -15.34 7.11 7.56
N TYR A 12 -15.34 6.11 8.43
CA TYR A 12 -15.98 6.10 9.74
C TYR A 12 -14.98 6.39 10.86
N ASP A 13 -13.71 6.07 10.63
CA ASP A 13 -12.57 6.54 11.41
C ASP A 13 -11.35 6.79 10.51
N ALA A 14 -10.30 7.39 11.08
CA ALA A 14 -9.06 7.68 10.38
C ALA A 14 -7.95 6.64 10.63
N SER A 15 -8.12 5.76 11.62
CA SER A 15 -7.13 4.73 11.96
C SER A 15 -7.26 3.48 11.08
N GLY A 16 -8.44 3.25 10.50
CA GLY A 16 -8.75 2.04 9.75
C GLY A 16 -9.29 0.90 10.62
N LEU A 17 -9.69 1.15 11.88
CA LEU A 17 -10.20 0.12 12.79
C LEU A 17 -11.67 -0.23 12.52
N SER A 18 -12.41 0.68 11.90
CA SER A 18 -13.79 0.45 11.51
C SER A 18 -13.88 -0.47 10.29
N TYR A 19 -14.52 -1.62 10.49
CA TYR A 19 -14.92 -2.53 9.40
C TYR A 19 -15.94 -1.93 8.45
N ALA A 20 -16.49 -0.74 8.74
CA ALA A 20 -17.38 -0.01 7.85
C ALA A 20 -16.61 0.87 6.85
N ASN A 21 -15.30 1.08 7.05
CA ASN A 21 -14.49 1.85 6.11
C ASN A 21 -14.49 1.18 4.71
N ARG A 22 -14.68 1.96 3.65
CA ARG A 22 -14.64 1.47 2.26
C ARG A 22 -13.80 2.37 1.39
N VAL A 23 -12.92 1.75 0.62
CA VAL A 23 -12.11 2.35 -0.45
C VAL A 23 -11.71 1.24 -1.41
N THR A 24 -11.57 1.55 -2.70
CA THR A 24 -11.08 0.58 -3.69
C THR A 24 -9.55 0.61 -3.76
N ALA A 25 -8.94 -0.49 -4.23
CA ALA A 25 -7.49 -0.53 -4.46
C ALA A 25 -7.04 0.54 -5.48
N GLU A 26 -7.82 0.72 -6.56
CA GLU A 26 -7.62 1.81 -7.52
C GLU A 26 -7.73 3.18 -6.86
N GLY A 27 -8.67 3.36 -5.94
CA GLY A 27 -8.81 4.59 -5.16
C GLY A 27 -7.55 4.90 -4.34
N ILE A 28 -6.98 3.90 -3.68
CA ILE A 28 -5.71 4.07 -2.94
C ILE A 28 -4.56 4.43 -3.89
N VAL A 29 -4.42 3.75 -5.02
CA VAL A 29 -3.40 4.08 -6.04
C VAL A 29 -3.54 5.52 -6.53
N ARG A 30 -4.77 5.98 -6.80
CA ARG A 30 -5.04 7.37 -7.18
C ARG A 30 -4.68 8.36 -6.08
N LEU A 31 -4.95 8.04 -4.80
CA LEU A 31 -4.54 8.88 -3.69
C LEU A 31 -3.02 8.97 -3.55
N LEU A 32 -2.30 7.86 -3.74
CA LEU A 32 -0.83 7.85 -3.73
C LEU A 32 -0.25 8.73 -4.84
N SER A 33 -0.77 8.57 -6.07
CA SER A 33 -0.36 9.38 -7.23
C SER A 33 -0.67 10.87 -7.03
N ALA A 34 -1.87 11.20 -6.51
CA ALA A 34 -2.22 12.59 -6.19
C ALA A 34 -1.34 13.18 -5.09
N ALA A 35 -0.99 12.39 -4.06
CA ALA A 35 -0.11 12.82 -2.99
C ALA A 35 1.32 13.08 -3.46
N GLU A 36 1.81 12.34 -4.45
CA GLU A 36 3.16 12.53 -5.01
C GLU A 36 3.33 13.91 -5.67
N ALA A 37 2.25 14.47 -6.24
CA ALA A 37 2.24 15.80 -6.84
C ALA A 37 2.17 16.95 -5.84
N GLU A 38 1.98 16.66 -4.55
CA GLU A 38 1.80 17.67 -3.50
C GLU A 38 3.13 18.06 -2.83
N PRO A 39 3.27 19.30 -2.30
CA PRO A 39 4.50 19.74 -1.63
C PRO A 39 4.94 18.84 -0.45
N TRP A 40 3.99 18.15 0.17
CA TRP A 40 4.20 17.22 1.28
C TRP A 40 4.36 15.76 0.86
N GLY A 41 4.24 15.43 -0.43
CA GLY A 41 4.29 14.07 -0.95
C GLY A 41 5.59 13.34 -0.61
N ARG A 42 6.72 14.04 -0.69
CA ARG A 42 8.02 13.50 -0.28
C ARG A 42 8.06 13.10 1.19
N ALA A 43 7.50 13.93 2.08
CA ALA A 43 7.46 13.62 3.50
C ALA A 43 6.59 12.39 3.77
N LEU A 44 5.46 12.23 3.06
CA LEU A 44 4.64 11.02 3.13
C LEU A 44 5.42 9.78 2.67
N PHE A 45 6.10 9.86 1.52
CA PHE A 45 6.91 8.76 0.99
C PHE A 45 7.98 8.31 1.97
N GLU A 46 8.70 9.26 2.58
CA GLU A 46 9.77 8.99 3.55
C GLU A 46 9.23 8.44 4.89
N ALA A 47 8.01 8.82 5.28
CA ALA A 47 7.36 8.35 6.50
C ALA A 47 6.88 6.88 6.43
N LEU A 48 6.68 6.33 5.23
CA LEU A 48 6.30 4.93 5.09
C LEU A 48 7.50 4.00 5.34
N PRO A 49 7.31 2.86 6.04
CA PRO A 49 8.39 1.91 6.27
C PRO A 49 8.83 1.24 4.96
N THR A 50 10.13 0.94 4.87
CA THR A 50 10.66 0.00 3.88
C THR A 50 10.61 -1.44 4.42
N GLY A 51 10.89 -2.43 3.58
CA GLY A 51 11.13 -3.80 4.00
C GLY A 51 12.19 -3.86 5.11
N GLY A 52 11.95 -4.69 6.13
CA GLY A 52 12.80 -4.76 7.32
C GLY A 52 12.55 -3.66 8.35
N GLN A 53 11.51 -2.84 8.21
CA GLN A 53 11.19 -1.78 9.18
C GLN A 53 9.75 -1.83 9.68
N GLY A 54 9.55 -1.52 10.97
CA GLY A 54 8.23 -1.41 11.60
C GLY A 54 7.39 -2.66 11.35
N THR A 55 6.16 -2.49 10.86
CA THR A 55 5.27 -3.62 10.54
C THR A 55 5.75 -4.54 9.40
N LEU A 56 6.85 -4.17 8.73
CA LEU A 56 7.54 -4.97 7.71
C LEU A 56 8.90 -5.52 8.22
N GLU A 57 9.17 -5.50 9.54
CA GLU A 57 10.45 -5.92 10.15
C GLU A 57 10.98 -7.30 9.68
N HIS A 58 10.08 -8.23 9.38
CA HIS A 58 10.41 -9.58 8.91
C HIS A 58 9.97 -9.85 7.47
N ARG A 59 9.54 -8.81 6.75
CA ARG A 59 8.97 -8.90 5.40
C ARG A 59 9.80 -8.10 4.42
N LEU A 60 9.83 -8.57 3.17
CA LEU A 60 10.34 -7.77 2.04
C LEU A 60 11.75 -7.18 2.22
N LEU A 61 12.64 -7.84 2.97
CA LEU A 61 13.95 -7.32 3.39
C LEU A 61 14.86 -6.82 2.24
N THR A 62 14.72 -7.41 1.05
CA THR A 62 15.54 -7.09 -0.13
C THR A 62 14.75 -6.33 -1.19
N VAL A 63 13.53 -5.88 -0.87
CA VAL A 63 12.67 -5.16 -1.81
C VAL A 63 12.77 -3.67 -1.53
N ARG A 64 13.02 -2.89 -2.58
CA ARG A 64 13.01 -1.42 -2.48
C ARG A 64 11.56 -0.95 -2.50
N ILE A 65 10.99 -0.74 -1.32
CA ILE A 65 9.57 -0.47 -1.09
C ILE A 65 9.37 0.65 -0.05
N ARG A 66 8.25 1.37 -0.13
CA ARG A 66 7.71 2.26 0.90
C ARG A 66 6.22 1.99 1.03
N ALA A 67 5.79 1.27 2.06
CA ALA A 67 4.41 0.79 2.12
C ALA A 67 3.82 0.77 3.53
N LYS A 68 2.52 1.05 3.62
CA LYS A 68 1.75 0.90 4.85
C LYS A 68 1.04 -0.45 4.88
N THR A 69 1.08 -1.10 6.04
CA THR A 69 0.30 -2.30 6.35
C THR A 69 -1.05 -1.95 6.96
N GLY A 70 -2.06 -2.79 6.73
CA GLY A 70 -3.33 -2.79 7.43
C GLY A 70 -3.72 -4.22 7.78
N THR A 71 -4.19 -4.46 9.01
CA THR A 71 -4.62 -5.79 9.43
C THR A 71 -5.78 -5.68 10.41
N LEU A 72 -6.87 -6.38 10.09
CA LEU A 72 -7.98 -6.66 11.00
C LEU A 72 -8.30 -8.16 10.93
N SER A 73 -9.25 -8.63 11.74
CA SER A 73 -9.67 -10.03 11.67
C SER A 73 -10.28 -10.31 10.28
N GLY A 74 -9.66 -11.23 9.53
CA GLY A 74 -10.09 -11.57 8.18
C GLY A 74 -9.85 -10.50 7.12
N ILE A 75 -9.06 -9.44 7.41
CA ILE A 75 -8.71 -8.39 6.45
C ILE A 75 -7.20 -8.14 6.52
N SER A 76 -6.55 -8.06 5.36
CA SER A 76 -5.15 -7.64 5.25
C SER A 76 -4.98 -6.70 4.06
N ALA A 77 -4.11 -5.71 4.24
CA ALA A 77 -3.79 -4.74 3.20
C ALA A 77 -2.31 -4.37 3.23
N LEU A 78 -1.76 -4.13 2.04
CA LEU A 78 -0.45 -3.55 1.83
C LEU A 78 -0.54 -2.57 0.66
N SER A 79 -0.17 -1.31 0.87
CA SER A 79 -0.26 -0.28 -0.17
C SER A 79 0.89 0.72 -0.05
N GLY A 80 1.36 1.24 -1.18
CA GLY A 80 2.45 2.23 -1.21
C GLY A 80 3.19 2.22 -2.55
N TRP A 81 4.50 2.48 -2.50
CA TRP A 81 5.37 2.52 -3.66
C TRP A 81 6.37 1.36 -3.64
N VAL A 82 6.64 0.78 -4.80
CA VAL A 82 7.68 -0.23 -5.02
C VAL A 82 8.54 0.16 -6.21
N TRP A 83 9.84 -0.07 -6.12
CA TRP A 83 10.74 0.16 -7.26
C TRP A 83 10.52 -0.90 -8.33
N LEU A 84 10.28 -0.47 -9.56
CA LEU A 84 10.04 -1.33 -10.72
C LEU A 84 11.34 -1.45 -11.52
N GLU A 85 12.06 -2.56 -11.36
CA GLU A 85 13.44 -2.72 -11.87
C GLU A 85 13.54 -2.52 -13.39
N ARG A 86 12.53 -2.97 -14.14
CA ARG A 86 12.54 -2.86 -15.60
C ARG A 86 12.21 -1.47 -16.12
N LEU A 87 11.56 -0.65 -15.30
CA LEU A 87 11.24 0.73 -15.64
C LEU A 87 12.24 1.72 -15.05
N GLY A 88 13.03 1.31 -14.06
CA GLY A 88 13.92 2.21 -13.34
C GLY A 88 13.16 3.34 -12.64
N ALA A 89 11.94 3.06 -12.17
CA ALA A 89 11.03 4.04 -11.60
C ALA A 89 10.26 3.45 -10.40
N TRP A 90 9.74 4.32 -9.54
CA TRP A 90 8.76 3.92 -8.53
C TRP A 90 7.40 3.69 -9.19
N GLY A 91 6.69 2.68 -8.73
CA GLY A 91 5.28 2.46 -9.08
C GLY A 91 4.43 2.31 -7.84
N GLU A 92 3.22 2.86 -7.91
CA GLU A 92 2.20 2.76 -6.87
C GLU A 92 1.48 1.42 -6.93
N PHE A 93 1.11 0.90 -5.77
CA PHE A 93 0.32 -0.32 -5.69
C PHE A 93 -0.62 -0.30 -4.48
N SER A 94 -1.69 -1.09 -4.59
CA SER A 94 -2.57 -1.38 -3.47
C SER A 94 -3.07 -2.81 -3.57
N ILE A 95 -2.89 -3.57 -2.48
CA ILE A 95 -3.41 -4.91 -2.30
C ILE A 95 -4.37 -4.85 -1.12
N LEU A 96 -5.65 -5.10 -1.37
CA LEU A 96 -6.70 -5.16 -0.36
C LEU A 96 -7.30 -6.56 -0.39
N SER A 97 -7.31 -7.24 0.74
CA SER A 97 -7.77 -8.62 0.84
C SER A 97 -8.70 -8.82 2.03
N GLN A 98 -9.72 -9.66 1.83
CA GLN A 98 -10.70 -10.04 2.84
C GLN A 98 -10.96 -11.54 2.76
N GLY A 99 -11.29 -12.16 3.88
CA GLY A 99 -11.66 -13.59 3.98
C GLY A 99 -10.47 -14.53 4.13
N MET A 100 -9.26 -14.01 4.36
CA MET A 100 -8.05 -14.79 4.56
C MET A 100 -7.45 -14.57 5.95
N SER A 101 -6.74 -15.57 6.47
CA SER A 101 -5.94 -15.41 7.68
C SER A 101 -4.75 -14.48 7.39
N LYS A 102 -4.29 -13.76 8.43
CA LYS A 102 -3.16 -12.82 8.32
C LYS A 102 -1.92 -13.46 7.66
N PRO A 103 -1.45 -14.66 8.04
CA PRO A 103 -0.24 -15.25 7.42
C PRO A 103 -0.42 -15.47 5.91
N VAL A 104 -1.54 -16.08 5.49
CA VAL A 104 -1.81 -16.35 4.07
C VAL A 104 -1.88 -15.06 3.26
N ALA A 105 -2.55 -14.04 3.79
CA ALA A 105 -2.68 -12.77 3.10
C ALA A 105 -1.34 -12.02 3.01
N SER A 106 -0.55 -11.99 4.10
CA SER A 106 0.76 -11.36 4.10
C SER A 106 1.75 -12.06 3.15
N ASP A 107 1.73 -13.39 3.07
CA ASP A 107 2.56 -14.15 2.13
C ASP A 107 2.18 -13.86 0.66
N LEU A 108 0.88 -13.74 0.38
CA LEU A 108 0.39 -13.37 -0.95
C LEU A 108 0.78 -11.93 -1.32
N GLU A 109 0.59 -10.97 -0.41
CA GLU A 109 1.02 -9.58 -0.57
C GLU A 109 2.52 -9.52 -0.93
N ASP A 110 3.34 -10.22 -0.15
CA ASP A 110 4.78 -10.29 -0.31
C ASP A 110 5.20 -10.88 -1.67
N ARG A 111 4.47 -11.89 -2.16
CA ARG A 111 4.71 -12.49 -3.47
C ARG A 111 4.32 -11.54 -4.60
N ILE A 112 3.17 -10.87 -4.50
CA ILE A 112 2.71 -9.89 -5.51
C ILE A 112 3.71 -8.74 -5.61
N VAL A 113 4.16 -8.18 -4.48
CA VAL A 113 5.15 -7.09 -4.48
C VAL A 113 6.45 -7.48 -5.19
N ARG A 114 6.98 -8.69 -4.94
CA ARG A 114 8.18 -9.17 -5.65
C ARG A 114 7.94 -9.36 -7.15
N LEU A 115 6.73 -9.80 -7.54
CA LEU A 115 6.35 -9.87 -8.94
C LEU A 115 6.27 -8.48 -9.58
N LEU A 116 5.73 -7.48 -8.90
CA LEU A 116 5.70 -6.10 -9.40
C LEU A 116 7.12 -5.57 -9.59
N GLN A 117 7.98 -5.66 -8.56
CA GLN A 117 9.37 -5.20 -8.62
C GLN A 117 10.12 -5.77 -9.82
N ASN A 118 10.02 -7.07 -10.05
CA ASN A 118 10.82 -7.76 -11.05
C ASN A 118 10.13 -7.79 -12.44
N HIS A 119 8.80 -7.68 -12.46
CA HIS A 119 7.99 -8.00 -13.63
C HIS A 119 6.87 -7.03 -14.00
N ALA A 120 6.77 -5.83 -13.44
CA ALA A 120 5.94 -4.77 -14.03
C ALA A 120 6.59 -4.19 -15.31
N ARG A 121 5.77 -3.74 -16.27
CA ARG A 121 6.18 -2.99 -17.48
C ARG A 121 5.34 -1.73 -17.57
#